data_AF-A0A382QFE2-F1
#
_entry.id   AF-A0A382QFE2-F1
#
_cell.length_a   1.000
_cell.length_b   1.000
_cell.length_c   1.000
_cell.angle_alpha   90.00
_cell.angle_beta   90.00
_cell.angle_gamma   90.00
#
_symmetry.space_group_name_H-M   'P 1'
#
loop_
_entity.id
_entity.type
_entity.pdbx_description
1 polymer ?
#
loop_
_entity_poly.entity_id
_entity_poly.type
_entity_poly.pdbx_seq_one_letter_code
_entity_poly.pdbx_strand_id
1 'polypeptide(L)'
;MSEAAKTPYKPPVSELGPGQNSYTSITEKISGIVLTRNTPVAWFIFFAIGFLLLHGFMVGVPYLLFEGVGIWGLNNPVGWGWAIINFVWWIGIGHAG
;
A
#
# COMPACT_ATOMS: atom_id res chain seq x y z
N MET A 1 42.41 24.48 -24.49
CA MET A 1 41.53 24.24 -23.32
C MET A 1 40.12 24.47 -23.81
N SER A 2 39.38 23.40 -24.12
CA SER A 2 38.03 23.51 -24.71
C SER A 2 37.05 23.84 -23.59
N GLU A 3 36.46 25.03 -23.67
CA GLU A 3 35.41 25.49 -22.79
C GLU A 3 34.20 24.56 -22.96
N ALA A 4 33.90 23.76 -21.93
CA ALA A 4 32.74 22.87 -21.94
C ALA A 4 31.48 23.74 -22.09
N ALA A 5 30.82 23.62 -23.24
CA ALA A 5 29.62 24.38 -23.56
C ALA A 5 28.58 24.21 -22.45
N LYS A 6 28.25 25.30 -21.75
CA LYS A 6 27.13 25.33 -20.80
C LYS A 6 25.87 24.99 -21.57
N THR A 7 25.34 23.80 -21.33
CA THR A 7 24.04 23.39 -21.88
C THR A 7 22.98 24.39 -21.43
N PRO A 8 22.22 25.00 -22.36
CA PRO A 8 21.17 25.94 -22.00
C PRO A 8 20.12 25.24 -21.13
N TYR A 9 19.68 25.92 -20.06
CA TYR A 9 18.65 25.43 -19.15
C TYR A 9 17.38 25.12 -19.95
N LYS A 10 17.10 23.83 -20.13
CA LYS A 10 15.86 23.35 -20.72
C LYS A 10 14.85 23.26 -19.57
N PRO A 11 13.80 24.09 -19.55
CA PRO A 11 12.81 23.99 -18.49
C PRO A 11 12.23 22.57 -18.50
N PRO A 12 11.93 22.01 -17.32
CA PRO A 12 11.28 20.71 -17.19
C PRO A 12 10.04 20.64 -18.09
N VAL A 13 9.84 19.48 -18.74
CA VAL A 13 8.60 19.22 -19.47
C VAL A 13 7.42 19.37 -18.51
N SER A 14 6.33 19.98 -18.98
CA SER A 14 5.10 20.23 -18.21
C SER A 14 4.40 18.96 -17.68
N GLU A 15 4.97 17.79 -17.95
CA GLU A 15 4.49 16.48 -17.51
C GLU A 15 5.02 16.07 -16.14
N LEU A 16 6.00 16.80 -15.60
CA LEU A 16 6.45 16.60 -14.22
C LEU A 16 5.42 17.28 -13.31
N GLY A 17 4.83 16.52 -12.38
CA GLY A 17 3.74 16.98 -11.53
C GLY A 17 4.04 18.25 -10.71
N PRO A 18 3.05 18.79 -9.99
CA PRO A 18 3.16 20.08 -9.30
C PRO A 18 4.43 20.22 -8.45
N GLY A 19 5.21 21.27 -8.70
CA GLY A 19 6.44 21.60 -7.98
C GLY A 19 7.67 20.76 -8.36
N GLN A 20 7.64 19.97 -9.44
CA GLN A 20 8.80 19.24 -9.93
C GLN A 20 9.52 20.02 -11.03
N ASN A 21 10.80 20.33 -10.79
CA ASN A 21 11.57 21.20 -11.68
C ASN A 21 12.63 20.46 -12.52
N SER A 22 12.89 19.17 -12.25
CA SER A 22 13.87 18.34 -12.98
C SER A 22 13.69 16.85 -12.63
N TYR A 23 14.24 15.93 -13.43
CA TYR A 23 14.31 14.50 -13.09
C TYR A 23 15.08 14.23 -11.79
N THR A 24 16.06 15.08 -11.47
CA THR A 24 16.78 15.03 -10.19
C THR A 24 15.85 15.27 -9.01
N SER A 25 14.90 16.21 -9.11
CA SER A 25 13.99 16.53 -8.00
C SER A 25 13.03 15.37 -7.69
N ILE A 26 12.62 14.61 -8.70
CA ILE A 26 11.81 13.40 -8.53
C ILE A 26 12.62 12.31 -7.82
N THR A 27 13.86 12.10 -8.28
CA THR A 27 14.76 11.11 -7.70
C THR A 27 15.02 11.41 -6.23
N GLU A 28 15.32 12.67 -5.90
CA GLU A 28 15.53 13.13 -4.52
C GLU A 28 14.27 12.97 -3.66
N LYS A 29 13.07 13.28 -4.20
CA LYS A 29 11.82 13.17 -3.46
C LYS A 29 11.45 11.72 -3.14
N ILE A 30 11.54 10.81 -4.10
CA ILE A 30 11.20 9.39 -3.89
C ILE A 30 12.25 8.73 -3.00
N SER A 31 13.53 8.92 -3.35
CA SER A 31 14.63 8.30 -2.59
C SER A 31 14.71 8.84 -1.17
N GLY A 32 14.37 10.12 -0.95
CA GLY A 32 14.37 10.75 0.37
C GLY A 32 13.35 10.17 1.35
N ILE A 33 12.24 9.60 0.86
CA ILE A 33 11.26 8.88 1.70
C ILE A 33 11.87 7.56 2.20
N VAL A 34 12.52 6.81 1.32
CA VAL A 34 13.09 5.49 1.64
C VAL A 34 14.39 5.61 2.44
N LEU A 35 15.26 6.55 2.07
CA LEU A 35 16.57 6.78 2.68
C LEU A 35 16.51 7.73 3.88
N THR A 36 15.32 8.03 4.39
CA THR A 36 15.17 8.94 5.53
C THR A 36 15.88 8.34 6.74
N ARG A 37 16.64 9.17 7.47
CA ARG A 37 17.42 8.70 8.63
C ARG A 37 16.53 8.37 9.84
N ASN A 38 15.40 9.06 9.95
CA ASN A 38 14.51 8.98 11.11
C ASN A 38 13.08 8.69 10.64
N THR A 39 12.64 7.44 10.76
CA THR A 39 11.26 7.06 10.46
C THR A 39 10.31 7.66 11.50
N PRO A 40 9.21 8.33 11.08
CA PRO A 40 8.28 8.95 12.01
C PRO A 40 7.59 7.91 12.89
N VAL A 41 7.34 8.26 14.17
CA VAL A 41 6.71 7.35 15.14
C VAL A 41 5.34 6.86 14.67
N ALA A 42 4.58 7.71 13.96
CA ALA A 42 3.30 7.34 13.36
C ALA A 42 3.39 6.11 12.45
N TRP A 43 4.49 5.96 11.70
CA TRP A 43 4.71 4.79 10.84
C TRP A 43 4.74 3.50 11.65
N PHE A 44 5.45 3.49 12.78
CA PHE A 44 5.52 2.32 13.67
C PHE A 44 4.17 2.01 14.33
N ILE A 45 3.39 3.04 14.68
CA ILE A 45 2.05 2.86 15.25
C ILE A 45 1.13 2.16 14.23
N PHE A 46 1.07 2.67 12.99
CA PHE A 46 0.23 2.05 11.95
C PHE A 46 0.72 0.65 11.57
N PHE A 47 2.04 0.45 11.51
CA PHE A 47 2.62 -0.86 11.31
C PHE A 47 2.22 -1.83 12.41
N ALA A 48 2.31 -1.43 13.68
CA ALA A 48 1.93 -2.26 14.82
C ALA A 48 0.44 -2.61 14.80
N ILE A 49 -0.45 -1.65 14.48
CA ILE A 49 -1.89 -1.90 14.35
C ILE A 49 -2.15 -2.92 13.23
N GLY A 50 -1.56 -2.72 12.05
CA GLY A 50 -1.70 -3.67 10.93
C GLY A 50 -1.16 -5.06 11.28
N PHE A 51 -0.04 -5.12 11.99
CA PHE A 51 0.58 -6.37 12.44
C PHE A 51 -0.28 -7.12 13.46
N LEU A 52 -0.94 -6.40 14.38
CA LEU A 52 -1.88 -6.97 15.34
C LEU A 52 -3.13 -7.54 14.64
N LEU A 53 -3.68 -6.81 13.67
CA LEU A 53 -4.81 -7.30 12.86
C LEU A 53 -4.41 -8.54 12.05
N LEU A 54 -3.20 -8.56 11.48
CA LEU A 54 -2.66 -9.73 10.78
C LEU A 54 -2.54 -10.93 11.73
N HIS A 55 -2.07 -10.74 12.96
CA HIS A 55 -2.02 -11.81 13.96
C HIS A 55 -3.42 -12.34 14.32
N GLY A 56 -4.39 -11.44 14.48
CA GLY A 56 -5.79 -11.81 14.66
C GLY A 56 -6.31 -12.68 13.52
N PHE A 57 -5.97 -12.34 12.27
CA PHE A 57 -6.28 -13.15 11.10
C PHE A 57 -5.57 -14.52 11.10
N MET A 58 -4.27 -14.54 11.44
CA MET A 58 -3.47 -15.78 11.53
C MET A 58 -3.99 -16.75 12.59
N VAL A 59 -4.63 -16.26 13.66
CA VAL A 59 -5.30 -17.11 14.66
C VAL A 59 -6.72 -17.47 14.22
N GLY A 60 -7.45 -16.52 13.63
CA GLY A 60 -8.84 -16.70 13.21
C GLY A 60 -9.01 -17.74 12.10
N VAL A 61 -8.11 -17.81 11.13
CA VAL A 61 -8.19 -18.80 10.04
C VAL A 61 -8.06 -20.25 10.54
N PRO A 62 -7.00 -20.62 11.29
CA PRO A 62 -6.92 -21.96 11.89
C PRO A 62 -8.10 -22.28 12.80
N TYR A 63 -8.56 -21.32 13.61
CA TYR A 63 -9.71 -21.53 14.49
C TYR A 63 -10.99 -21.85 13.69
N LEU A 64 -11.24 -21.11 12.60
CA LEU A 64 -12.34 -21.40 11.68
C LEU A 64 -12.23 -22.78 11.04
N LEU A 65 -11.03 -23.19 10.62
CA LEU A 65 -10.83 -24.50 10.00
C LEU A 65 -11.00 -25.65 11.02
N PHE A 66 -10.67 -25.41 12.29
CA PHE A 66 -10.80 -26.39 13.36
C PHE A 66 -12.25 -26.55 13.85
N GLU A 67 -12.94 -25.45 14.17
CA GLU A 67 -14.33 -25.46 14.65
C GLU A 67 -15.34 -25.61 13.50
N GLY A 68 -14.96 -25.25 12.28
CA GLY A 68 -15.79 -25.26 11.09
C GLY A 68 -16.54 -23.95 10.83
N VAL A 69 -17.17 -23.87 9.66
CA VAL A 69 -17.84 -22.65 9.16
C VAL A 69 -19.10 -22.25 9.94
N GLY A 70 -19.58 -23.09 10.87
CA GLY A 70 -20.75 -22.81 11.70
C GLY A 70 -20.60 -21.59 12.61
N ILE A 71 -19.36 -21.26 13.01
CA ILE A 71 -19.06 -20.10 13.87
C ILE A 71 -19.39 -18.76 13.22
N TRP A 72 -19.59 -18.74 11.89
CA TRP A 72 -19.97 -17.55 11.14
C TRP A 72 -21.47 -17.26 11.13
N GLY A 73 -22.28 -18.11 11.76
CA GLY A 73 -23.73 -17.89 11.85
C GLY A 73 -24.45 -18.00 10.50
N LEU A 74 -23.91 -18.81 9.59
CA LEU A 74 -24.59 -19.15 8.33
C LEU A 74 -25.89 -19.88 8.64
N ASN A 75 -26.96 -19.54 7.93
CA ASN A 75 -28.26 -20.19 8.06
C ASN A 75 -28.66 -20.87 6.74
N ASN A 76 -29.59 -21.82 6.79
CA ASN A 76 -30.19 -22.38 5.58
C ASN A 76 -31.43 -21.54 5.24
N PRO A 77 -31.54 -20.95 4.02
CA PRO A 77 -30.77 -21.23 2.80
C PRO A 77 -29.55 -20.33 2.51
N VAL A 78 -29.25 -19.32 3.33
CA VAL A 78 -28.15 -18.37 3.06
C VAL A 78 -26.80 -18.93 3.55
N GLY A 79 -26.24 -19.86 2.78
CA GLY A 79 -24.91 -20.43 3.05
C GLY A 79 -23.74 -19.50 2.72
N TRP A 80 -23.99 -18.38 2.03
CA TRP A 80 -22.96 -17.47 1.53
C TRP A 80 -23.11 -16.10 2.20
N GLY A 81 -22.43 -15.92 3.32
CA GLY A 81 -22.44 -14.68 4.10
C GLY A 81 -21.19 -13.84 3.88
N TRP A 82 -20.62 -13.36 4.98
CA TRP A 82 -19.49 -12.42 5.02
C TRP A 82 -18.25 -12.86 4.23
N ALA A 83 -17.96 -14.16 4.15
CA ALA A 83 -16.79 -14.65 3.42
C ALA A 83 -16.80 -14.25 1.95
N ILE A 84 -17.93 -14.50 1.28
CA ILE A 84 -18.05 -14.28 -0.16
C ILE A 84 -18.20 -12.79 -0.45
N ILE A 85 -18.94 -12.06 0.38
CA ILE A 85 -19.07 -10.60 0.25
C ILE A 85 -17.68 -9.94 0.29
N ASN A 86 -16.86 -10.27 1.29
CA ASN A 86 -15.51 -9.72 1.42
C ASN A 86 -14.59 -10.23 0.30
N PHE A 87 -14.68 -11.50 -0.08
CA PHE A 87 -13.87 -12.08 -1.15
C PHE A 87 -14.07 -11.32 -2.48
N VAL A 88 -15.31 -11.11 -2.91
CA VAL A 88 -15.61 -10.39 -4.16
C VAL A 88 -15.25 -8.92 -4.03
N TRP A 89 -15.50 -8.30 -2.88
CA TRP A 89 -15.14 -6.91 -2.64
C TRP A 89 -13.62 -6.67 -2.79
N TRP A 90 -12.80 -7.53 -2.19
CA TRP A 90 -11.33 -7.46 -2.31
C TRP A 90 -10.85 -7.73 -3.74
N ILE A 91 -11.45 -8.67 -4.46
CA ILE A 91 -11.15 -8.88 -5.89
C ILE A 91 -11.46 -7.62 -6.69
N GLY A 92 -12.58 -6.94 -6.41
CA GLY A 92 -12.95 -5.69 -7.06
C GLY A 92 -11.89 -4.60 -6.87
N ILE A 93 -11.34 -4.46 -5.66
CA ILE A 93 -10.25 -3.51 -5.37
C ILE A 93 -8.99 -3.87 -6.19
N GLY A 94 -8.68 -5.15 -6.34
CA GLY A 94 -7.51 -5.61 -7.09
C GLY A 94 -7.52 -5.29 -8.59
N HIS A 95 -8.67 -4.96 -9.18
CA HIS A 95 -8.79 -4.58 -10.59
C HIS A 95 -8.44 -3.10 -10.86
N ALA A 96 -8.28 -2.28 -9.81
CA ALA A 96 -8.05 -0.84 -9.95
C ALA A 96 -6.57 -0.44 -10.12
N GLY A 97 -5.64 -1.38 -9.93
CA GLY A 97 -4.20 -1.15 -10.11
C GLY A 97 -3.74 -1.39 -11.54
#